data_AF-A0A0F9AP73-F1
#
_entry.id   AF-A0A0F9AP73-F1
#
_cell.length_a   1.000
_cell.length_b   1.000
_cell.length_c   1.000
_cell.angle_alpha   90.00
_cell.angle_beta   90.00
_cell.angle_gamma   90.00
#
_symmetry.space_group_name_H-M   'P 1'
#
loop_
_entity.id
_entity.type
_entity.pdbx_description
1 polymer ?
#
loop_
_entity_poly.entity_id
_entity_poly.type
_entity_poly.pdbx_seq_one_letter_code
_entity_poly.pdbx_strand_id
1 'polypeptide(L)'
;MNKETKQCQNCKQEFNIEPDDFSFYEKMGVPAPGLCPNCRMKRKLVWRNERIFYKRICDLCGKSIITIFHQRYPSPIYCIECYHSDKWDPYSYFEKYDSAYPFFEQFNKLMIRMPKAALMIGTAEGTLNVNSEYINFAGGNKNCYLIFNSTMNEDCSYSRGIIKSRNTLDTYFTVQVESCYEGININKSNSVIPTA
;
A
#
# COMPACT_ATOMS: atom_id res chain seq x y z
N MET A 1 7.53 33.83 -11.76
CA MET A 1 8.31 34.49 -10.68
C MET A 1 9.80 34.21 -10.90
N ASN A 2 10.71 34.78 -10.10
CA ASN A 2 12.11 34.35 -10.12
C ASN A 2 12.30 33.05 -9.32
N LYS A 3 13.41 32.35 -9.55
CA LYS A 3 13.86 31.19 -8.75
C LYS A 3 14.01 31.60 -7.28
N GLU A 4 13.51 30.79 -6.35
CA GLU A 4 13.62 31.04 -4.91
C GLU A 4 14.25 29.83 -4.20
N THR A 5 15.28 30.07 -3.39
CA THR A 5 15.89 29.04 -2.53
C THR A 5 15.27 29.12 -1.14
N LYS A 6 14.66 28.03 -0.66
CA LYS A 6 14.00 27.94 0.64
C LYS A 6 14.65 26.89 1.53
N GLN A 7 14.72 27.16 2.83
CA GLN A 7 15.10 26.16 3.82
C GLN A 7 13.91 25.24 4.17
N CYS A 8 14.11 23.92 4.10
CA CYS A 8 13.08 22.95 4.46
C CYS A 8 12.77 22.97 5.96
N GLN A 9 11.52 23.22 6.32
CA GLN A 9 11.07 23.27 7.72
C GLN A 9 11.44 22.00 8.53
N ASN A 10 11.43 20.83 7.88
CA ASN A 10 11.64 19.52 8.51
C ASN A 10 13.11 19.08 8.59
N CYS A 11 13.88 19.13 7.49
CA CYS A 11 15.29 18.66 7.48
C CYS A 11 16.33 19.79 7.48
N LYS A 12 15.92 21.06 7.50
CA LYS A 12 16.77 22.26 7.47
C LYS A 12 17.72 22.40 6.26
N GLN A 13 17.64 21.49 5.29
CA GLN A 13 18.33 21.60 4.01
C GLN A 13 17.64 22.60 3.09
N GLU A 14 18.42 23.30 2.28
CA GLU A 14 17.92 24.15 1.21
C GLU A 14 17.34 23.34 0.04
N PHE A 15 16.39 23.93 -0.66
CA PHE A 15 15.86 23.44 -1.93
C PHE A 15 15.36 24.63 -2.76
N ASN A 16 15.42 24.50 -4.08
CA ASN A 16 14.90 25.52 -4.99
C ASN A 16 13.43 25.28 -5.29
N ILE A 17 12.73 26.39 -5.54
CA ILE A 17 11.45 26.46 -6.23
C ILE A 17 11.74 27.22 -7.53
N GLU A 18 11.44 26.61 -8.67
CA GLU A 18 11.76 27.17 -9.98
C GLU A 18 10.67 28.18 -10.42
N PRO A 19 10.97 29.12 -11.33
CA PRO A 19 10.01 30.12 -11.84
C PRO A 19 8.61 29.59 -12.17
N ASP A 20 8.54 28.39 -12.74
CA ASP A 20 7.32 27.75 -13.24
C ASP A 20 6.50 27.09 -12.14
N ASP A 21 7.15 26.54 -11.09
CA ASP A 21 6.50 25.95 -9.92
C ASP A 21 5.50 26.93 -9.28
N PHE A 22 5.83 28.23 -9.24
CA PHE A 22 4.97 29.27 -8.68
C PHE A 22 3.66 29.41 -9.44
N SER A 23 3.71 29.38 -10.78
CA SER A 23 2.50 29.46 -11.62
C SER A 23 1.58 28.26 -11.40
N PHE A 24 2.15 27.09 -11.11
CA PHE A 24 1.40 25.91 -10.72
C PHE A 24 0.76 26.08 -9.32
N TYR A 25 1.49 26.57 -8.32
CA TYR A 25 0.95 26.76 -6.97
C TYR A 25 -0.18 27.80 -6.93
N GLU A 26 0.00 28.96 -7.58
CA GLU A 26 -1.02 30.01 -7.71
C GLU A 26 -2.29 29.49 -8.40
N LYS A 27 -2.15 28.85 -9.57
CA LYS A 27 -3.27 28.28 -10.32
C LYS A 27 -4.02 27.17 -9.56
N MET A 28 -3.31 26.40 -8.73
CA MET A 28 -3.90 25.36 -7.88
C MET A 28 -4.52 25.90 -6.59
N GLY A 29 -4.37 27.21 -6.29
CA GLY A 29 -4.86 27.83 -5.05
C GLY A 29 -4.14 27.33 -3.79
N VAL A 30 -2.92 26.79 -3.92
CA VAL A 30 -2.16 26.20 -2.80
C VAL A 30 -0.89 27.00 -2.50
N PRO A 31 -0.44 27.08 -1.24
CA PRO A 31 0.80 27.75 -0.91
C PRO A 31 2.02 26.97 -1.43
N ALA A 32 3.06 27.71 -1.82
CA ALA A 32 4.36 27.14 -2.15
C ALA A 32 4.91 26.31 -0.96
N PRO A 33 5.54 25.15 -1.21
CA PRO A 33 5.84 24.17 -0.17
C PRO A 33 6.91 24.66 0.82
N GLY A 34 6.64 24.57 2.13
CA GLY A 34 7.65 24.71 3.18
C GLY A 34 8.58 23.50 3.35
N LEU A 35 8.45 22.49 2.49
CA LEU A 35 9.15 21.21 2.57
C LEU A 35 9.83 20.85 1.24
N CYS A 36 11.11 20.49 1.31
CA CYS A 36 11.84 19.97 0.15
C CYS A 36 11.14 18.73 -0.45
N PRO A 37 11.32 18.43 -1.75
CA PRO A 37 10.69 17.30 -2.41
C PRO A 37 10.84 15.96 -1.65
N ASN A 38 12.02 15.72 -1.07
CA ASN A 38 12.31 14.50 -0.30
C ASN A 38 11.50 14.40 1.00
N CYS A 39 11.32 15.50 1.74
CA CYS A 39 10.46 15.49 2.93
C CYS A 39 8.97 15.35 2.58
N ARG A 40 8.54 15.96 1.46
CA ARG A 40 7.19 15.74 0.91
C ARG A 40 6.98 14.27 0.49
N MET A 41 8.00 13.62 -0.08
CA MET A 41 7.93 12.20 -0.47
C MET A 41 7.84 11.29 0.76
N LYS A 42 8.68 11.48 1.79
CA LYS A 42 8.63 10.69 3.03
C LYS A 42 7.25 10.73 3.70
N ARG A 43 6.63 11.93 3.78
CA ARG A 43 5.27 12.08 4.33
C ARG A 43 4.18 11.40 3.49
N LYS A 44 4.36 11.27 2.17
CA LYS A 44 3.44 10.54 1.29
C LYS A 44 3.58 9.02 1.41
N LEU A 45 4.79 8.51 1.65
CA LEU A 45 5.06 7.06 1.71
C LEU A 45 4.79 6.42 3.08
N VAL A 46 4.74 7.19 4.17
CA VAL A 46 4.59 6.64 5.54
C VAL A 46 3.30 5.81 5.75
N TRP A 47 2.26 6.05 4.94
CA TRP A 47 0.99 5.32 4.99
C TRP A 47 0.91 4.12 4.03
N ARG A 48 1.90 3.93 3.15
CA ARG A 48 1.89 2.89 2.10
C ARG A 48 2.94 1.80 2.38
N ASN A 49 2.66 0.92 3.34
CA ASN A 49 3.49 -0.27 3.58
C ASN A 49 3.24 -1.37 2.53
N GLU A 50 3.67 -1.12 1.30
CA GLU A 50 3.41 -1.98 0.14
C GLU A 50 4.03 -3.40 0.26
N ARG A 51 5.06 -3.62 1.09
CA ARG A 51 5.92 -4.81 1.00
C ARG A 51 6.46 -5.40 2.32
N ILE A 52 6.08 -4.90 3.50
CA ILE A 52 6.63 -5.37 4.80
C ILE A 52 5.53 -6.02 5.64
N PHE A 53 5.81 -7.22 6.14
CA PHE A 53 4.87 -8.02 6.94
C PHE A 53 5.37 -8.31 8.35
N TYR A 54 4.41 -8.60 9.22
CA TYR A 54 4.57 -9.04 10.60
C TYR A 54 3.58 -10.18 10.86
N LYS A 55 3.86 -10.99 11.88
CA LYS A 55 2.89 -11.97 12.42
C LYS A 55 2.29 -11.43 13.71
N ARG A 56 0.95 -11.49 13.81
CA ARG A 56 0.19 -11.21 15.04
C ARG A 56 -0.74 -12.40 15.33
N ILE A 57 -1.31 -12.39 16.53
CA ILE A 57 -2.56 -13.10 16.79
C ILE A 57 -3.68 -12.19 16.26
N CYS A 58 -4.72 -12.77 15.66
CA CYS A 58 -5.93 -12.02 15.34
C CYS A 58 -6.60 -11.64 16.66
N ASP A 59 -6.66 -10.35 16.95
CA ASP A 59 -7.19 -9.79 18.20
C ASP A 59 -8.73 -9.96 18.35
N LEU A 60 -9.36 -10.83 17.55
CA LEU A 60 -10.78 -11.20 17.60
C LEU A 60 -11.01 -12.72 17.69
N CYS A 61 -10.21 -13.55 17.01
CA CYS A 61 -10.45 -15.00 16.90
C CYS A 61 -9.28 -15.89 17.34
N GLY A 62 -8.17 -15.34 17.84
CA GLY A 62 -7.02 -16.11 18.31
C GLY A 62 -6.18 -16.79 17.22
N LYS A 63 -6.64 -16.83 15.95
CA LYS A 63 -5.84 -17.36 14.83
C LYS A 63 -4.53 -16.60 14.64
N SER A 64 -3.46 -17.30 14.30
CA SER A 64 -2.22 -16.72 13.76
C SER A 64 -2.49 -16.01 12.42
N ILE A 65 -1.97 -14.79 12.23
CA ILE A 65 -2.17 -13.98 11.01
C ILE A 65 -0.88 -13.32 10.51
N ILE A 66 -0.83 -13.06 9.20
CA ILE A 66 0.14 -12.18 8.53
C ILE A 66 -0.49 -10.79 8.39
N THR A 67 0.26 -9.71 8.64
CA THR A 67 -0.24 -8.33 8.65
C THR A 67 0.81 -7.30 8.22
N ILE A 68 0.42 -6.12 7.72
CA ILE A 68 1.35 -4.98 7.52
C ILE A 68 1.61 -4.14 8.79
N PHE A 69 1.05 -4.53 9.94
CA PHE A 69 1.09 -3.75 11.18
C PHE A 69 1.91 -4.42 12.29
N HIS A 70 2.83 -3.66 12.87
CA HIS A 70 3.78 -4.11 13.90
C HIS A 70 3.09 -4.42 15.26
N GLN A 71 3.80 -5.10 16.18
CA GLN A 71 3.29 -5.33 17.55
C GLN A 71 3.10 -4.03 18.35
N ARG A 72 4.00 -3.04 18.16
CA ARG A 72 3.83 -1.68 18.71
C ARG A 72 2.85 -0.81 17.91
N TYR A 73 2.21 -1.34 16.86
CA TYR A 73 1.09 -0.63 16.23
C TYR A 73 -0.11 -0.75 17.17
N PRO A 74 -0.61 0.37 17.71
CA PRO A 74 -1.41 0.36 18.94
C PRO A 74 -2.87 -0.07 18.74
N SER A 75 -3.32 -0.26 17.49
CA SER A 75 -4.64 -0.79 17.19
C SER A 75 -4.73 -2.32 17.33
N PRO A 76 -5.95 -2.86 17.58
CA PRO A 76 -6.29 -4.24 17.29
C PRO A 76 -6.09 -4.56 15.80
N ILE A 77 -5.62 -5.75 15.48
CA ILE A 77 -5.40 -6.24 14.11
C ILE A 77 -6.13 -7.57 13.93
N TYR A 78 -7.04 -7.61 12.96
CA TYR A 78 -7.90 -8.77 12.71
C TYR A 78 -7.54 -9.48 11.41
N CYS A 79 -7.63 -10.81 11.36
CA CYS A 79 -7.55 -11.57 10.11
C CYS A 79 -8.60 -11.04 9.11
N ILE A 80 -8.38 -11.20 7.81
CA ILE A 80 -9.36 -10.74 6.80
C ILE A 80 -10.75 -11.35 7.07
N GLU A 81 -10.81 -12.65 7.38
CA GLU A 81 -12.04 -13.37 7.72
C GLU A 81 -12.80 -12.77 8.94
N CYS A 82 -12.11 -12.04 9.82
CA CYS A 82 -12.67 -11.46 11.04
C CYS A 82 -12.94 -9.97 10.91
N TYR A 83 -12.04 -9.24 10.24
CA TYR A 83 -12.23 -7.82 9.91
C TYR A 83 -13.48 -7.61 9.05
N HIS A 84 -13.80 -8.56 8.17
CA HIS A 84 -14.99 -8.56 7.32
C HIS A 84 -16.12 -9.47 7.87
N SER A 85 -16.32 -9.54 9.19
CA SER A 85 -17.39 -10.36 9.81
C SER A 85 -18.15 -9.61 10.91
N ASP A 86 -19.42 -9.94 11.10
CA ASP A 86 -20.34 -9.36 12.09
C ASP A 86 -19.98 -9.68 13.57
N LYS A 87 -18.79 -10.23 13.80
CA LYS A 87 -18.24 -10.53 15.13
C LYS A 87 -17.73 -9.27 15.85
N TRP A 88 -17.74 -8.12 15.18
CA TRP A 88 -17.43 -6.81 15.74
C TRP A 88 -18.24 -5.73 15.02
N ASP A 89 -18.58 -4.64 15.72
CA ASP A 89 -19.33 -3.52 15.16
C ASP A 89 -18.42 -2.28 14.98
N PRO A 90 -18.28 -1.73 13.75
CA PRO A 90 -17.59 -0.46 13.53
C PRO A 90 -18.21 0.74 14.25
N TYR A 91 -19.54 0.78 14.45
CA TYR A 91 -20.22 1.89 15.10
C TYR A 91 -20.00 1.94 16.62
N SER A 92 -19.58 0.83 17.24
CA SER A 92 -19.13 0.81 18.65
C SER A 92 -17.89 1.68 18.92
N TYR A 93 -17.20 2.14 17.87
CA TYR A 93 -16.11 3.11 17.93
C TYR A 93 -16.56 4.56 17.65
N PHE A 94 -17.86 4.81 17.46
CA PHE A 94 -18.41 6.16 17.25
C PHE A 94 -18.26 7.01 18.52
N GLU A 95 -17.62 8.17 18.36
CA GLU A 95 -17.63 9.25 19.35
C GLU A 95 -18.15 10.50 18.65
N LYS A 96 -19.03 11.26 19.33
CA LYS A 96 -19.45 12.57 18.81
C LYS A 96 -18.24 13.50 18.82
N TYR A 97 -17.94 14.10 17.67
CA TYR A 97 -16.91 15.14 17.57
C TYR A 97 -17.23 16.30 18.54
N ASP A 98 -16.25 16.64 19.37
CA ASP A 98 -16.32 17.76 20.29
C ASP A 98 -15.39 18.88 19.81
N SER A 99 -15.94 20.06 19.52
CA SER A 99 -15.15 21.22 19.09
C SER A 99 -14.24 21.80 20.16
N ALA A 100 -14.35 21.36 21.42
CA ALA A 100 -13.45 21.79 22.51
C ALA A 100 -12.05 21.15 22.47
N TYR A 101 -11.87 20.02 21.77
CA TYR A 101 -10.58 19.30 21.71
C TYR A 101 -9.92 19.39 20.32
N PRO A 102 -8.57 19.40 20.23
CA PRO A 102 -7.88 19.39 18.94
C PRO A 102 -8.31 18.22 18.05
N PHE A 103 -8.80 18.52 16.84
CA PHE A 103 -9.32 17.52 15.90
C PHE A 103 -8.37 16.33 15.69
N PHE A 104 -7.07 16.59 15.50
CA PHE A 104 -6.09 15.54 15.28
C PHE A 104 -5.82 14.66 16.52
N GLU A 105 -6.09 15.13 17.74
CA GLU A 105 -6.00 14.28 18.94
C GLU A 105 -7.20 13.35 19.08
N GLN A 106 -8.42 13.87 18.85
CA GLN A 106 -9.64 13.06 18.78
C GLN A 106 -9.51 12.00 17.67
N PHE A 107 -9.09 12.44 16.47
CA PHE A 107 -8.87 11.55 15.33
C PHE A 107 -7.78 10.51 15.61
N ASN A 108 -6.70 10.86 16.31
CA ASN A 108 -5.67 9.89 16.71
C ASN A 108 -6.19 8.88 17.75
N LYS A 109 -6.99 9.30 18.75
CA LYS A 109 -7.63 8.39 19.72
C LYS A 109 -8.54 7.37 19.01
N LEU A 110 -9.38 7.85 18.08
CA LEU A 110 -10.23 7.02 17.22
C LEU A 110 -9.40 6.06 16.34
N MET A 111 -8.40 6.59 15.62
CA MET A 111 -7.53 5.80 14.74
C MET A 111 -6.73 4.73 15.49
N ILE A 112 -6.34 4.98 16.74
CA ILE A 112 -5.70 3.99 17.61
C ILE A 112 -6.71 2.89 17.99
N ARG A 113 -7.88 3.25 18.54
CA ARG A 113 -8.87 2.26 19.02
C ARG A 113 -9.46 1.39 17.91
N MET A 114 -9.81 1.99 16.77
CA MET A 114 -10.42 1.26 15.66
C MET A 114 -9.49 0.13 15.18
N PRO A 115 -9.98 -1.11 14.96
CA PRO A 115 -9.18 -2.19 14.39
C PRO A 115 -8.61 -1.84 13.00
N LYS A 116 -7.66 -2.65 12.52
CA LYS A 116 -7.25 -2.66 11.11
C LYS A 116 -7.33 -4.09 10.55
N ALA A 117 -7.60 -4.19 9.26
CA ALA A 117 -7.39 -5.42 8.51
C ALA A 117 -5.92 -5.84 8.63
N ALA A 118 -5.65 -7.14 8.69
CA ALA A 118 -4.29 -7.64 8.84
C ALA A 118 -3.40 -7.12 7.70
N LEU A 119 -3.71 -7.48 6.46
CA LEU A 119 -3.03 -7.02 5.26
C LEU A 119 -3.90 -5.96 4.58
N MET A 120 -3.31 -5.16 3.70
CA MET A 120 -4.08 -4.33 2.77
C MET A 120 -4.60 -5.21 1.63
N ILE A 121 -5.40 -6.23 1.95
CA ILE A 121 -6.02 -7.09 0.94
C ILE A 121 -7.18 -6.32 0.30
N GLY A 122 -7.14 -6.20 -1.03
CA GLY A 122 -8.28 -5.75 -1.81
C GLY A 122 -9.35 -6.84 -1.81
N THR A 123 -10.42 -6.67 -1.05
CA THR A 123 -11.56 -7.60 -1.02
C THR A 123 -12.66 -7.23 -2.03
N ALA A 124 -12.36 -6.34 -2.98
CA ALA A 124 -13.24 -6.06 -4.10
C ALA A 124 -13.54 -7.37 -4.85
N GLU A 125 -14.75 -7.50 -5.40
CA GLU A 125 -15.23 -8.71 -6.10
C GLU A 125 -15.35 -9.98 -5.24
N GLY A 126 -15.06 -9.91 -3.93
CA GLY A 126 -15.38 -10.98 -2.96
C GLY A 126 -14.48 -12.23 -3.05
N THR A 127 -13.46 -12.23 -3.90
CA THR A 127 -12.50 -13.34 -3.99
C THR A 127 -11.44 -13.25 -2.88
N LEU A 128 -11.53 -14.15 -1.91
CA LEU A 128 -10.44 -14.39 -0.97
C LEU A 128 -9.26 -15.06 -1.68
N ASN A 129 -8.09 -14.94 -1.06
CA ASN A 129 -6.86 -15.57 -1.53
C ASN A 129 -6.89 -17.08 -1.30
N VAL A 130 -7.40 -17.83 -2.27
CA VAL A 130 -7.37 -19.29 -2.31
C VAL A 130 -5.90 -19.75 -2.32
N ASN A 131 -5.38 -20.19 -1.17
CA ASN A 131 -4.02 -20.70 -1.03
C ASN A 131 -2.92 -19.64 -1.33
N SER A 132 -3.09 -18.38 -0.88
CA SER A 132 -2.15 -17.27 -1.15
C SER A 132 -2.21 -16.13 -0.11
N GLU A 133 -1.88 -16.38 1.16
CA GLU A 133 -2.15 -15.41 2.24
C GLU A 133 -1.21 -14.19 2.30
N TYR A 134 -0.15 -14.14 1.49
CA TYR A 134 0.97 -13.17 1.57
C TYR A 134 0.69 -11.82 0.89
N ILE A 135 -0.55 -11.61 0.53
CA ILE A 135 -0.98 -10.69 -0.51
C ILE A 135 -1.29 -9.33 0.12
N ASN A 136 -0.80 -8.26 -0.50
CA ASN A 136 -0.82 -6.95 0.11
C ASN A 136 -0.87 -5.81 -0.92
N PHE A 137 -1.78 -4.86 -0.70
CA PHE A 137 -2.31 -3.91 -1.68
C PHE A 137 -3.08 -4.61 -2.83
N ALA A 138 -3.56 -5.84 -2.56
CA ALA A 138 -3.75 -6.91 -3.54
C ALA A 138 -4.88 -7.89 -3.16
N GLY A 139 -5.45 -8.69 -4.07
CA GLY A 139 -6.58 -9.60 -3.77
C GLY A 139 -6.89 -10.64 -4.83
N GLY A 140 -7.76 -11.63 -4.52
CA GLY A 140 -8.22 -12.66 -5.46
C GLY A 140 -7.28 -13.84 -5.77
N ASN A 141 -6.26 -14.07 -4.95
CA ASN A 141 -5.07 -14.82 -5.35
C ASN A 141 -5.21 -16.34 -5.19
N LYS A 142 -5.00 -17.12 -6.26
CA LYS A 142 -5.31 -18.56 -6.35
C LYS A 142 -4.07 -19.42 -6.61
N ASN A 143 -3.35 -19.79 -5.56
CA ASN A 143 -1.94 -20.24 -5.63
C ASN A 143 -1.02 -19.13 -6.21
N CYS A 144 -1.46 -17.88 -6.26
CA CYS A 144 -0.82 -16.84 -7.04
C CYS A 144 -0.65 -15.43 -6.44
N TYR A 145 -0.15 -14.50 -7.27
CA TYR A 145 -0.87 -13.31 -7.75
C TYR A 145 -0.68 -12.09 -6.82
N LEU A 146 -0.59 -10.90 -7.42
CA LEU A 146 -0.70 -9.51 -6.91
C LEU A 146 -0.06 -9.07 -5.59
N ILE A 147 0.72 -9.86 -4.85
CA ILE A 147 1.88 -9.24 -4.15
C ILE A 147 2.72 -8.46 -5.19
N PHE A 148 3.49 -7.42 -4.81
CA PHE A 148 3.38 -6.20 -5.62
C PHE A 148 4.18 -5.99 -6.93
N ASN A 149 5.18 -6.73 -7.42
CA ASN A 149 6.10 -7.74 -6.88
C ASN A 149 5.55 -9.11 -6.42
N SER A 150 4.78 -9.76 -7.30
CA SER A 150 4.33 -11.15 -7.32
C SER A 150 5.34 -11.92 -8.16
N THR A 151 5.56 -13.19 -7.87
CA THR A 151 6.76 -13.90 -8.34
C THR A 151 6.63 -15.37 -8.03
N MET A 152 7.01 -16.23 -8.97
CA MET A 152 7.03 -17.68 -8.80
C MET A 152 5.69 -18.30 -8.38
N ASN A 153 4.59 -17.66 -8.78
CA ASN A 153 3.23 -18.11 -8.51
C ASN A 153 2.71 -19.12 -9.55
N GLU A 154 1.58 -19.76 -9.29
CA GLU A 154 0.99 -20.76 -10.18
C GLU A 154 -0.28 -20.18 -10.79
N ASP A 155 -0.31 -19.97 -12.12
CA ASP A 155 -1.10 -18.91 -12.76
C ASP A 155 -0.71 -17.52 -12.23
N CYS A 156 0.61 -17.27 -12.24
CA CYS A 156 1.22 -16.04 -11.75
C CYS A 156 0.75 -14.84 -12.55
N SER A 157 0.37 -13.81 -11.83
CA SER A 157 -0.38 -12.70 -12.40
C SER A 157 -0.11 -11.41 -11.64
N TYR A 158 0.00 -10.34 -12.42
CA TYR A 158 -0.02 -8.93 -12.04
C TYR A 158 0.98 -8.50 -10.97
N SER A 159 2.11 -8.03 -11.46
CA SER A 159 3.12 -7.36 -10.64
C SER A 159 3.68 -6.15 -11.34
N ARG A 160 4.23 -5.25 -10.53
CA ARG A 160 5.30 -4.36 -10.98
C ARG A 160 6.57 -5.10 -11.43
N GLY A 161 6.84 -6.31 -10.92
CA GLY A 161 7.78 -7.25 -11.52
C GLY A 161 7.45 -8.70 -11.17
N ILE A 162 6.91 -9.44 -12.15
CA ILE A 162 6.62 -10.88 -12.15
C ILE A 162 7.87 -11.53 -12.69
N ILE A 163 8.53 -12.40 -11.93
CA ILE A 163 9.64 -13.18 -12.46
C ILE A 163 9.45 -14.65 -12.14
N LYS A 164 9.95 -15.51 -13.03
CA LYS A 164 10.17 -16.95 -12.80
C LYS A 164 8.95 -17.76 -12.38
N SER A 165 7.86 -17.67 -13.10
CA SER A 165 6.66 -18.49 -12.81
C SER A 165 6.22 -19.29 -14.03
N ARG A 166 5.28 -20.21 -13.81
CA ARG A 166 4.91 -21.27 -14.76
C ARG A 166 4.18 -20.68 -15.97
N ASN A 167 2.88 -20.45 -15.80
CA ASN A 167 2.24 -19.33 -16.45
C ASN A 167 2.66 -18.08 -15.68
N THR A 168 3.39 -17.17 -16.33
CA THR A 168 3.28 -15.75 -15.99
C THR A 168 2.44 -15.07 -17.03
N LEU A 169 1.34 -14.51 -16.54
CA LEU A 169 0.55 -13.54 -17.26
C LEU A 169 0.95 -12.15 -16.78
N ASP A 170 1.39 -11.34 -17.74
CA ASP A 170 1.44 -9.87 -17.73
C ASP A 170 2.19 -9.17 -16.58
N THR A 171 3.13 -8.32 -17.02
CA THR A 171 4.23 -7.86 -16.20
C THR A 171 4.89 -6.59 -16.70
N TYR A 172 5.09 -5.63 -15.80
CA TYR A 172 5.93 -4.46 -16.09
C TYR A 172 7.45 -4.78 -16.22
N PHE A 173 7.98 -5.67 -15.37
CA PHE A 173 9.33 -6.25 -15.48
C PHE A 173 9.34 -7.78 -15.30
N THR A 174 9.62 -8.54 -16.37
CA THR A 174 9.57 -10.03 -16.38
C THR A 174 10.86 -10.70 -16.82
N VAL A 175 11.21 -11.79 -16.13
CA VAL A 175 12.49 -12.49 -16.30
C VAL A 175 12.33 -13.99 -16.06
N GLN A 176 12.85 -14.81 -16.98
CA GLN A 176 13.05 -16.25 -16.83
C GLN A 176 11.81 -17.08 -16.43
N VAL A 177 10.67 -16.80 -17.07
CA VAL A 177 9.40 -17.50 -16.85
C VAL A 177 9.26 -18.73 -17.78
N GLU A 178 8.42 -19.72 -17.45
CA GLU A 178 8.26 -20.94 -18.28
C GLU A 178 7.39 -20.65 -19.52
N SER A 179 6.32 -19.90 -19.31
CA SER A 179 5.49 -19.24 -20.30
C SER A 179 5.36 -17.76 -19.94
N CYS A 180 5.93 -16.89 -20.78
CA CYS A 180 5.60 -15.47 -20.77
C CYS A 180 4.48 -15.25 -21.78
N TYR A 181 3.23 -15.25 -21.31
CA TYR A 181 2.22 -14.51 -22.05
C TYR A 181 2.27 -13.05 -21.61
N GLU A 182 2.80 -12.22 -22.52
CA GLU A 182 2.99 -10.78 -22.40
C GLU A 182 3.81 -10.26 -21.20
N GLY A 183 4.47 -9.14 -21.45
CA GLY A 183 5.21 -8.37 -20.47
C GLY A 183 6.11 -7.36 -21.17
N ILE A 184 6.57 -6.35 -20.43
CA ILE A 184 7.15 -5.15 -21.05
C ILE A 184 8.68 -5.24 -21.06
N ASN A 185 9.32 -5.30 -19.89
CA ASN A 185 10.75 -5.59 -19.81
C ASN A 185 10.99 -7.11 -19.72
N ILE A 186 10.68 -7.89 -20.78
CA ILE A 186 10.93 -9.35 -20.81
C ILE A 186 12.41 -9.65 -21.07
N ASN A 187 13.03 -10.49 -20.23
CA ASN A 187 14.41 -10.95 -20.44
C ASN A 187 14.62 -12.43 -20.11
N LYS A 188 15.27 -13.17 -21.03
CA LYS A 188 15.70 -14.57 -20.84
C LYS A 188 14.58 -15.55 -20.44
N SER A 189 13.35 -15.26 -20.86
CA SER A 189 12.15 -16.07 -20.59
C SER A 189 11.95 -17.15 -21.65
N ASN A 190 11.26 -18.23 -21.29
CA ASN A 190 10.83 -19.29 -22.20
C ASN A 190 9.37 -19.09 -22.62
N SER A 191 8.97 -19.78 -23.70
CA SER A 191 7.64 -19.72 -24.33
C SER A 191 7.07 -18.30 -24.36
N VAL A 192 7.92 -17.34 -24.76
CA VAL A 192 7.56 -15.92 -24.82
C VAL A 192 6.72 -15.71 -26.06
N ILE A 193 5.45 -15.36 -25.87
CA ILE A 193 4.53 -15.08 -26.97
C ILE A 193 4.46 -13.55 -27.12
N PRO A 194 5.09 -12.97 -28.14
CA PRO A 194 5.00 -11.53 -28.42
C PRO A 194 3.63 -11.20 -29.04
N THR A 195 3.20 -9.96 -28.85
CA THR A 195 2.07 -9.37 -29.56
C THR A 195 2.46 -8.93 -30.97
N ALA A 196 1.46 -8.82 -31.84
CA ALA A 196 1.56 -8.38 -33.25
C ALA A 196 1.21 -6.89 -33.40
#